data_AF-A0A1F3E5J2-F1
#
_entry.id   AF-A0A1F3E5J2-F1
#
_cell.length_a   1.000
_cell.length_b   1.000
_cell.length_c   1.000
_cell.angle_alpha   90.00
_cell.angle_beta   90.00
_cell.angle_gamma   90.00
#
_symmetry.space_group_name_H-M   'P 1'
#
loop_
_entity.id
_entity.type
_entity.pdbx_description
1 polymer ?
#
loop_
_entity_poly.entity_id
_entity_poly.type
_entity_poly.pdbx_seq_one_letter_code
_entity_poly.pdbx_strand_id
1 'polypeptide(L)'
;MNIDLKQLDDYISEGKLEEALSQIIKFEETTEINFQLLIKKAEIYYLLQKFSNALNLYKQILKIEPENKLVQSKIEMITTILKYQACDIFESTNLNADPWLD
;
A
#
# COMPACT_ATOMS: atom_id res chain seq x y z
N MET A 1 20.79 -14.23 -9.09
CA MET A 1 20.29 -12.89 -9.42
C MET A 1 19.86 -12.28 -8.10
N ASN A 2 20.75 -11.56 -7.43
CA ASN A 2 20.40 -10.86 -6.20
C ASN A 2 19.69 -9.58 -6.59
N ILE A 3 18.52 -9.31 -5.99
CA ILE A 3 17.95 -7.98 -6.06
C ILE A 3 18.72 -7.09 -5.10
N ASP A 4 19.40 -6.11 -5.68
CA ASP A 4 19.95 -5.00 -4.91
C ASP A 4 18.79 -4.09 -4.52
N LEU A 5 18.57 -3.93 -3.20
CA LEU A 5 17.59 -2.98 -2.67
C LEU A 5 17.79 -1.57 -3.22
N LYS A 6 19.04 -1.24 -3.52
CA LYS A 6 19.42 0.02 -4.19
C LYS A 6 18.80 0.16 -5.58
N GLN A 7 18.84 -0.90 -6.39
CA GLN A 7 18.22 -0.89 -7.72
C GLN A 7 16.70 -0.72 -7.60
N LEU A 8 16.10 -1.29 -6.55
CA LEU A 8 14.68 -1.13 -6.28
C LEU A 8 14.32 0.32 -5.93
N ASP A 9 15.14 0.97 -5.10
CA ASP A 9 15.00 2.39 -4.77
C ASP A 9 15.20 3.30 -5.98
N ASP A 10 16.12 2.95 -6.89
CA ASP A 10 16.31 3.66 -8.15
C ASP A 10 15.04 3.56 -9.02
N TYR A 11 14.46 2.37 -9.18
CA TYR A 11 13.20 2.20 -9.92
C TYR A 11 12.04 2.99 -9.30
N ILE A 12 11.94 3.02 -7.97
CA ILE A 12 10.91 3.81 -7.27
C ILE A 12 11.11 5.31 -7.55
N SER A 13 12.36 5.78 -7.50
CA SER A 13 12.72 7.17 -7.76
C SER A 13 12.48 7.59 -9.21
N GLU A 14 12.66 6.65 -10.15
CA GLU A 14 12.36 6.83 -11.58
C GLU A 14 10.86 6.72 -11.90
N GLY A 15 10.00 6.37 -10.93
CA GLY A 15 8.57 6.16 -11.12
C GLY A 15 8.22 4.83 -11.81
N LYS A 16 9.20 3.93 -12.00
CA LYS A 16 9.04 2.60 -12.61
C LYS A 16 8.51 1.58 -11.60
N LEU A 17 7.37 1.91 -11.00
CA LEU A 17 6.75 1.15 -9.91
C LEU A 17 6.35 -0.28 -10.33
N GLU A 18 5.85 -0.46 -11.55
CA GLU A 18 5.43 -1.78 -12.05
C GLU A 18 6.61 -2.71 -12.31
N GLU A 19 7.72 -2.17 -12.84
CA GLU A 19 8.96 -2.92 -13.03
C GLU A 19 9.54 -3.34 -11.68
N ALA A 20 9.59 -2.43 -10.70
CA ALA A 20 10.03 -2.72 -9.35
C ALA A 20 9.21 -3.86 -8.71
N LEU A 21 7.88 -3.83 -8.86
CA LEU A 21 7.02 -4.92 -8.37
C LEU A 21 7.31 -6.24 -9.08
N SER A 22 7.51 -6.24 -10.39
CA SER A 22 7.82 -7.46 -11.14
C SER A 22 9.13 -8.10 -10.69
N GLN A 23 10.14 -7.28 -10.39
CA GLN A 23 11.41 -7.75 -9.83
C GLN A 23 11.20 -8.40 -8.46
N ILE A 24 10.46 -7.75 -7.55
CA ILE A 24 10.16 -8.31 -6.23
C ILE A 24 9.45 -9.66 -6.34
N ILE A 25 8.44 -9.78 -7.21
CA ILE A 25 7.66 -11.02 -7.37
C ILE A 25 8.57 -12.16 -7.84
N LYS A 26 9.43 -11.91 -8.85
CA LYS A 26 10.41 -12.91 -9.32
C LYS A 26 11.38 -13.34 -8.22
N PHE A 27 11.68 -12.44 -7.28
CA PHE A 27 12.57 -12.75 -6.16
C PHE A 27 11.89 -13.61 -5.09
N GLU A 28 10.65 -13.29 -4.73
CA GLU A 28 9.85 -14.07 -3.78
C GLU A 28 9.64 -15.51 -4.27
N GLU A 29 9.58 -15.74 -5.59
CA GLU A 29 9.48 -17.09 -6.16
C GLU A 29 10.75 -17.94 -5.97
N THR A 30 11.91 -17.30 -5.70
CA THR A 30 13.22 -17.97 -5.72
C THR A 30 13.91 -18.02 -4.36
N THR A 31 13.48 -17.22 -3.38
CA THR A 31 14.17 -17.05 -2.08
C THR A 31 13.21 -16.80 -0.93
N GLU A 32 13.72 -16.91 0.29
CA GLU A 32 12.98 -16.66 1.53
C GLU A 32 12.59 -15.18 1.65
N ILE A 33 11.34 -14.93 2.05
CA ILE A 33 10.71 -13.62 2.13
C ILE A 33 11.51 -12.74 3.11
N ASN A 34 12.17 -11.71 2.60
CA ASN A 34 12.89 -10.74 3.41
C ASN A 34 11.91 -9.64 3.88
N PHE A 35 11.94 -9.35 5.18
CA PHE A 35 11.19 -8.26 5.80
C PHE A 35 11.36 -6.91 5.07
N GLN A 36 12.58 -6.56 4.66
CA GLN A 36 12.84 -5.31 3.94
C GLN A 36 12.16 -5.29 2.56
N LEU A 37 12.08 -6.44 1.90
CA LEU A 37 11.42 -6.57 0.60
C LEU A 37 9.91 -6.42 0.73
N LEU A 38 9.31 -6.96 1.80
CA LEU A 38 7.89 -6.77 2.11
C LEU A 38 7.55 -5.28 2.34
N ILE A 39 8.40 -4.55 3.06
CA ILE A 39 8.23 -3.09 3.25
C ILE A 39 8.25 -2.38 1.91
N LYS A 40 9.26 -2.65 1.08
CA LYS A 40 9.39 -2.02 -0.25
C LYS A 40 8.21 -2.34 -1.15
N LYS A 41 7.74 -3.58 -1.15
CA LYS A 41 6.54 -4.01 -1.89
C LYS A 41 5.30 -3.24 -1.44
N ALA A 42 5.13 -3.07 -0.13
CA ALA A 42 4.02 -2.31 0.44
C ALA A 42 4.10 -0.82 0.06
N GLU A 43 5.29 -0.22 0.07
CA GLU A 43 5.53 1.15 -0.39
C GLU A 43 5.16 1.32 -1.87
N ILE A 44 5.56 0.39 -2.73
CA ILE A 44 5.21 0.45 -4.15
C ILE A 44 3.70 0.34 -4.36
N TYR A 45 3.01 -0.56 -3.65
CA TYR A 45 1.55 -0.63 -3.71
C TYR A 45 0.88 0.65 -3.21
N TYR A 46 1.44 1.29 -2.18
CA TYR A 46 0.97 2.59 -1.71
C TYR A 46 1.13 3.68 -2.79
N LEU A 47 2.29 3.74 -3.45
CA LEU A 47 2.55 4.68 -4.54
C LEU A 47 1.66 4.44 -5.77
N LEU A 48 1.31 3.18 -6.03
CA LEU A 48 0.34 2.79 -7.06
C LEU A 48 -1.12 3.02 -6.64
N GLN A 49 -1.37 3.63 -5.48
CA GLN A 49 -2.70 3.85 -4.89
C GLN A 49 -3.50 2.55 -4.67
N LYS A 50 -2.83 1.39 -4.67
CA LYS A 50 -3.41 0.07 -4.36
C LYS A 50 -3.42 -0.12 -2.85
N PHE A 51 -4.17 0.74 -2.15
CA PHE A 51 -4.21 0.85 -0.70
C PHE A 51 -4.58 -0.46 0.01
N SER A 52 -5.53 -1.22 -0.53
CA SER A 52 -5.92 -2.53 0.04
C SER A 52 -4.75 -3.52 0.06
N ASN A 53 -3.95 -3.57 -1.02
CA ASN A 53 -2.80 -4.46 -1.12
C ASN A 53 -1.68 -4.02 -0.19
N ALA A 54 -1.40 -2.71 -0.14
CA ALA A 54 -0.42 -2.14 0.78
C ALA A 54 -0.77 -2.46 2.24
N LEU A 55 -2.04 -2.29 2.62
CA LEU A 55 -2.53 -2.55 3.97
C LEU A 55 -2.40 -4.03 4.37
N ASN A 56 -2.69 -4.96 3.46
CA ASN A 56 -2.50 -6.39 3.72
C ASN A 56 -1.02 -6.75 3.94
N LEU A 57 -0.10 -6.11 3.22
CA LEU A 57 1.34 -6.32 3.44
C LEU A 57 1.79 -5.71 4.77
N TYR A 58 1.44 -4.46 5.05
CA TYR A 58 1.79 -3.83 6.33
C TYR A 58 1.26 -4.61 7.54
N LYS A 59 0.07 -5.21 7.45
CA LYS A 59 -0.45 -6.11 8.48
C LYS A 59 0.40 -7.38 8.65
N GLN A 60 0.92 -7.96 7.56
CA GLN A 60 1.83 -9.11 7.64
C GLN A 60 3.16 -8.71 8.29
N ILE A 61 3.70 -7.56 7.92
CA ILE A 61 4.93 -6.99 8.48
C ILE A 61 4.77 -6.78 9.99
N LEU A 62 3.63 -6.25 10.43
CA LEU A 62 3.32 -6.03 11.84
C LEU A 62 3.11 -7.33 12.64
N LYS A 63 2.79 -8.46 11.98
CA LYS A 63 2.82 -9.78 12.65
C LYS A 63 4.24 -10.25 12.96
N ILE A 64 5.22 -9.83 12.16
CA ILE A 64 6.64 -10.17 12.34
C ILE A 64 7.27 -9.19 13.33
N GLU A 65 7.08 -7.88 13.10
CA GLU A 65 7.54 -6.80 13.96
C GLU A 65 6.36 -5.95 14.46
N PRO A 66 5.71 -6.35 15.57
CA PRO A 66 4.55 -5.62 16.09
C PRO A 66 4.90 -4.23 16.61
N GLU A 67 6.15 -4.00 17.03
CA GLU A 67 6.61 -2.71 17.55
C GLU A 67 7.09 -1.71 16.47
N ASN A 68 6.93 -2.06 15.19
CA ASN A 68 7.34 -1.18 14.11
C ASN A 68 6.36 0.00 13.96
N LYS A 69 6.65 1.10 14.66
CA LYS A 69 5.85 2.34 14.65
C LYS A 69 5.68 2.94 13.26
N LEU A 70 6.67 2.73 12.38
CA LEU A 70 6.65 3.23 11.01
C LEU A 70 5.52 2.52 10.23
N VAL A 71 5.43 1.20 10.36
CA VAL A 71 4.38 0.38 9.74
C VAL A 71 3.00 0.71 10.31
N GLN A 72 2.88 0.89 11.64
CA GLN A 72 1.63 1.32 12.28
C GLN A 72 1.12 2.64 11.69
N SER A 73 2.00 3.64 11.60
CA SER A 73 1.66 4.95 11.03
C SER A 73 1.20 4.85 9.57
N LYS A 74 1.83 3.97 8.76
CA LYS A 74 1.42 3.72 7.38
C LYS A 74 0.04 3.08 7.29
N ILE A 75 -0.28 2.13 8.17
CA ILE A 75 -1.61 1.52 8.23
C ILE A 75 -2.66 2.56 8.58
N GLU A 76 -2.42 3.38 9.61
CA GLU A 76 -3.36 4.44 10.02
C GLU A 76 -3.62 5.42 8.87
N MET A 77 -2.57 5.87 8.18
CA MET A 77 -2.69 6.74 7.01
C MET A 77 -3.56 6.11 5.92
N ILE A 78 -3.31 4.84 5.57
CA ILE A 78 -4.08 4.13 4.54
C ILE A 78 -5.54 3.95 4.96
N THR A 79 -5.80 3.56 6.21
CA THR A 79 -7.18 3.41 6.71
C THR A 79 -7.95 4.72 6.68
N THR A 80 -7.26 5.82 6.96
CA THR A 80 -7.82 7.17 6.91
C THR A 80 -8.20 7.52 5.47
N ILE A 81 -7.31 7.32 4.50
CA ILE A 81 -7.59 7.53 3.07
C ILE A 81 -8.81 6.73 2.62
N LEU A 82 -8.85 5.43 2.92
CA LEU A 82 -9.97 4.55 2.55
C LEU A 82 -11.29 4.99 3.18
N LYS A 83 -11.26 5.47 4.44
CA LYS A 83 -12.45 5.98 5.13
C LYS A 83 -12.99 7.25 4.45
N TYR A 84 -12.11 8.18 4.07
CA TYR A 84 -12.52 9.39 3.34
C TYR A 84 -13.08 9.05 1.96
N GLN A 85 -12.41 8.17 1.21
CA GLN A 85 -12.90 7.70 -0.09
C GLN A 85 -14.29 7.05 0.00
N ALA A 86 -14.58 6.31 1.08
CA ALA A 86 -15.90 5.77 1.31
C ALA A 86 -16.94 6.85 1.67
N CYS A 87 -16.55 7.87 2.44
CA CYS A 87 -17.45 8.95 2.89
C CYS A 87 -17.98 9.80 1.72
N ASP A 88 -17.12 10.16 0.76
CA ASP A 88 -17.51 10.92 -0.44
C ASP A 88 -18.61 10.23 -1.26
N ILE A 89 -18.61 8.90 -1.30
CA ILE A 89 -19.59 8.10 -2.06
C ILE A 89 -20.98 8.14 -1.39
N PHE A 90 -21.04 8.20 -0.06
CA PHE A 90 -22.31 8.25 0.67
C PHE A 90 -22.92 9.66 0.71
N GLU A 91 -22.10 10.72 0.74
CA GLU A 91 -22.61 12.10 0.71
C GLU A 91 -23.20 12.47 -0.65
N SER A 92 -22.63 11.97 -1.75
CA SER A 92 -23.10 12.26 -3.11
C SER A 92 -24.38 11.50 -3.50
N THR A 93 -24.69 10.37 -2.85
CA THR A 93 -25.87 9.54 -3.18
C THR A 93 -27.12 9.92 -2.39
N ASN A 94 -26.98 10.69 -1.30
CA ASN A 94 -28.09 11.08 -0.42
C ASN A 94 -28.62 12.50 -0.66
N LEU A 95 -28.09 13.24 -1.66
CA LEU A 95 -28.51 14.62 -1.94
C LEU A 95 -29.81 14.73 -2.76
N ASN A 96 -30.39 13.61 -3.21
CA ASN A 96 -31.58 13.61 -4.08
C ASN A 96 -32.88 13.23 -3.35
N ALA A 97 -32.86 13.22 -2.02
CA ALA A 97 -34.01 12.94 -1.17
C ALA A 97 -34.23 14.08 -0.15
N ASP A 98 -34.00 15.34 -0.55
CA ASP A 98 -34.44 16.50 0.22
C ASP A 98 -35.98 16.52 0.26
N PRO A 99 -36.64 16.26 1.40
CA PRO A 99 -38.10 16.23 1.49
C PRO A 99 -38.74 17.63 1.52
N TRP A 100 -37.92 18.68 1.28
CA TRP A 100 -38.28 20.10 1.37
C TRP A 100 -38.40 20.79 0.00
N LEU A 101 -38.43 20.03 -1.09
CA LEU A 101 -38.91 20.50 -2.39
C LEU A 101 -40.37 20.02 -2.58
N ASP A 102 -41.28 20.66 -1.85
CA ASP A 102 -42.72 20.75 -2.18
C ASP A 102 -42.97 22.11 -2.84
#